data_AF-A0A095Z0D8-F1
#
_entry.id   AF-A0A095Z0D8-F1
#
_cell.length_a   1.000
_cell.length_b   1.000
_cell.length_c   1.000
_cell.angle_alpha   90.00
_cell.angle_beta   90.00
_cell.angle_gamma   90.00
#
_symmetry.space_group_name_H-M   'P 1'
#
loop_
_entity.id
_entity.type
_entity.pdbx_description
1 polymer ?
#
loop_
_entity_poly.entity_id
_entity_poly.type
_entity_poly.pdbx_seq_one_letter_code
_entity_poly.pdbx_strand_id
1 'polypeptide(L)'
;MSIAVYFGEIFLKEMQNFPEKDIQKIGDFARHVANYGFSGLPGRNKMPDAVPKDDPNWSCKVQYAQNYNLWHYHIGIPEYKSGKHGYLTSEYVLHYIKGDGFIKIVDMTAHTPLKLPKKEYLI
;
A
#
# COMPACT_ATOMS: atom_id res chain seq x y z
N MET A 1 5.89 -2.09 -19.94
CA MET A 1 4.67 -1.29 -19.76
C MET A 1 4.94 -0.32 -18.62
N SER A 2 4.81 0.98 -18.85
CA SER A 2 4.90 1.99 -17.79
C SER A 2 3.57 2.07 -17.05
N ILE A 3 3.58 2.09 -15.72
CA ILE A 3 2.40 2.32 -14.89
C ILE A 3 2.40 3.78 -14.45
N ALA A 4 1.31 4.52 -14.63
CA ALA A 4 1.20 5.86 -14.08
C ALA A 4 1.05 5.79 -12.54
N VAL A 5 1.84 6.58 -11.81
CA VAL A 5 1.79 6.62 -10.34
C VAL A 5 1.34 8.00 -9.88
N TYR A 6 0.22 8.02 -9.16
CA TYR A 6 -0.36 9.21 -8.55
C TYR A 6 -0.30 9.11 -7.02
N PHE A 7 -0.45 10.25 -6.37
CA PHE A 7 -0.59 10.34 -4.91
C PHE A 7 -1.89 11.06 -4.57
N GLY A 8 -2.60 10.59 -3.56
CA GLY A 8 -3.76 11.28 -3.00
C GLY A 8 -3.34 12.60 -2.34
N GLU A 9 -4.20 13.62 -2.42
CA GLU A 9 -3.87 14.95 -1.92
C GLU A 9 -3.60 14.98 -0.41
N ILE A 10 -4.42 14.25 0.37
CA ILE A 10 -4.23 14.15 1.83
C ILE A 10 -2.92 13.42 2.13
N PHE A 11 -2.66 12.31 1.43
CA PHE A 11 -1.42 11.57 1.61
C PHE A 11 -0.18 12.41 1.29
N LEU A 12 -0.20 13.21 0.20
CA LEU A 12 0.89 14.14 -0.11
C LEU A 12 1.11 15.17 0.99
N LYS A 13 0.05 15.69 1.61
CA LYS A 13 0.15 16.63 2.73
C LYS A 13 0.77 15.97 3.96
N GLU A 14 0.36 14.75 4.28
CA GLU A 14 0.89 14.01 5.43
C GLU A 14 2.35 13.57 5.24
N MET A 15 2.71 13.16 4.03
CA MET A 15 4.08 12.77 3.68
C MET A 15 5.11 13.86 4.01
N GLN A 16 4.72 15.14 4.02
CA GLN A 16 5.60 16.26 4.40
C GLN A 16 6.10 16.16 5.84
N ASN A 17 5.39 15.42 6.70
CA ASN A 17 5.75 15.20 8.10
C ASN A 17 6.46 13.86 8.35
N PHE A 18 6.67 13.05 7.30
CA PHE A 18 7.33 11.74 7.46
C PHE A 18 8.84 11.90 7.59
N PRO A 19 9.53 10.96 8.27
CA PRO A 19 10.98 10.89 8.23
C PRO A 19 11.48 10.78 6.78
N GLU A 20 12.58 11.47 6.46
CA GLU A 20 13.13 11.49 5.10
C GLU A 20 13.39 10.08 4.54
N LYS A 21 13.92 9.17 5.38
CA LYS A 21 14.15 7.76 5.03
C LYS A 21 12.87 7.02 4.60
N ASP A 22 11.72 7.42 5.13
CA ASP A 22 10.44 6.77 4.83
C ASP A 22 9.86 7.37 3.54
N ILE A 23 10.01 8.69 3.33
CA ILE A 23 9.70 9.35 2.05
C ILE A 23 10.52 8.74 0.91
N GLN A 24 11.81 8.47 1.13
CA GLN A 24 12.68 7.82 0.15
C GLN A 24 12.15 6.43 -0.24
N LYS A 25 11.75 5.60 0.73
CA LYS A 25 11.15 4.27 0.45
C LYS A 25 9.85 4.37 -0.36
N ILE A 26 9.00 5.35 -0.05
CA ILE A 26 7.77 5.60 -0.81
C ILE A 26 8.09 6.03 -2.25
N GLY A 27 9.05 6.94 -2.43
CA GLY A 27 9.52 7.40 -3.72
C GLY A 27 10.17 6.30 -4.56
N ASP A 28 10.95 5.42 -3.94
CA ASP A 28 11.57 4.27 -4.61
C ASP A 28 10.52 3.25 -5.07
N PHE A 29 9.51 2.97 -4.25
CA PHE A 29 8.37 2.16 -4.66
C PHE A 29 7.64 2.79 -5.85
N ALA A 30 7.32 4.09 -5.79
CA ALA A 30 6.63 4.79 -6.87
C ALA A 30 7.43 4.76 -8.18
N ARG A 31 8.73 5.05 -8.11
CA ARG A 31 9.64 5.01 -9.27
C ARG A 31 9.77 3.61 -9.84
N HIS A 32 9.87 2.60 -8.98
CA HIS A 32 9.94 1.20 -9.41
C HIS A 32 8.69 0.79 -10.16
N VAL A 33 7.51 1.05 -9.57
CA VAL A 33 6.23 0.70 -10.20
C VAL A 33 6.06 1.42 -11.54
N ALA A 34 6.46 2.69 -11.62
CA ALA A 34 6.39 3.44 -12.86
C ALA A 34 7.21 2.81 -14.00
N ASN A 35 8.41 2.31 -13.70
CA ASN A 35 9.36 1.81 -14.69
C ASN A 35 9.21 0.30 -14.99
N TYR A 36 8.90 -0.50 -13.97
CA TYR A 36 8.97 -1.97 -14.02
C TYR A 36 7.64 -2.65 -13.66
N GLY A 37 6.61 -1.87 -13.32
CA GLY A 37 5.39 -2.40 -12.72
C GLY A 37 5.67 -3.09 -11.38
N PHE A 38 4.92 -4.14 -11.07
CA PHE A 38 5.05 -4.86 -9.79
C PHE A 38 6.13 -5.95 -9.78
N SER A 39 6.83 -6.15 -10.90
CA SER A 39 7.85 -7.20 -11.00
C SER A 39 9.10 -6.81 -10.21
N GLY A 40 9.69 -7.75 -9.47
CA GLY A 40 10.94 -7.52 -8.74
C GLY A 40 10.80 -6.68 -7.46
N LEU A 41 9.57 -6.37 -7.02
CA LEU A 41 9.36 -5.73 -5.72
C LEU A 41 9.66 -6.72 -4.58
N PRO A 42 10.45 -6.33 -3.56
CA PRO A 42 10.81 -7.22 -2.45
C PRO A 42 9.63 -7.48 -1.49
N GLY A 43 8.81 -6.46 -1.27
CA GLY A 43 7.69 -6.50 -0.34
C GLY A 43 6.54 -7.33 -0.86
N ARG A 44 5.80 -7.95 0.07
CA ARG A 44 4.57 -8.66 -0.28
C ARG A 44 3.52 -7.65 -0.74
N ASN A 45 3.02 -7.86 -1.96
CA ASN A 45 1.92 -7.10 -2.55
C ASN A 45 0.60 -7.89 -2.45
N LYS A 46 -0.48 -7.25 -2.01
CA LYS A 46 -1.73 -7.91 -1.70
C LYS A 46 -2.95 -7.23 -2.31
N MET A 47 -3.81 -8.10 -2.85
CA MET A 47 -5.09 -7.77 -3.43
C MET A 47 -6.12 -7.35 -2.37
N PRO A 48 -7.24 -6.70 -2.78
CA PRO A 48 -8.13 -6.04 -1.84
C PRO A 48 -8.85 -6.93 -0.83
N ASP A 49 -9.08 -8.21 -1.15
CA ASP A 49 -9.75 -9.15 -0.25
C ASP A 49 -8.83 -9.78 0.81
N ALA A 50 -7.55 -9.40 0.85
CA ALA A 50 -6.55 -9.96 1.75
C ALA A 50 -6.63 -9.38 3.18
N VAL A 51 -7.82 -9.41 3.78
CA VAL A 51 -8.08 -9.04 5.18
C VAL A 51 -8.00 -10.30 6.06
N PRO A 52 -7.38 -10.25 7.27
CA PRO A 52 -7.35 -11.37 8.20
C PRO A 52 -8.75 -11.88 8.55
N LYS A 53 -9.02 -13.17 8.36
CA LYS A 53 -10.37 -13.78 8.51
C LYS A 53 -10.95 -13.71 9.92
N ASP A 54 -10.10 -13.53 10.91
CA ASP A 54 -10.43 -13.35 12.32
C ASP A 54 -10.71 -11.88 12.70
N ASP A 55 -10.62 -10.93 11.74
CA ASP A 55 -11.02 -9.54 11.97
C ASP A 55 -12.54 -9.45 12.21
N PRO A 56 -12.99 -8.83 13.32
CA PRO A 56 -14.41 -8.74 13.64
C PRO A 56 -15.22 -7.94 12.59
N ASN A 57 -14.54 -7.12 11.78
CA ASN A 57 -15.14 -6.34 10.70
C ASN A 57 -14.75 -6.87 9.31
N TRP A 58 -14.37 -8.15 9.20
CA TRP A 58 -13.82 -8.73 7.98
C TRP A 58 -14.67 -8.46 6.73
N SER A 59 -15.98 -8.74 6.78
CA SER A 59 -16.89 -8.56 5.64
C SER A 59 -16.95 -7.10 5.18
N CYS A 60 -17.10 -6.17 6.11
CA CYS A 60 -17.13 -4.74 5.84
C CYS A 60 -15.81 -4.25 5.23
N LYS A 61 -14.68 -4.70 5.76
CA LYS A 61 -13.34 -4.33 5.28
C LYS A 61 -13.06 -4.89 3.89
N VAL A 62 -13.39 -6.16 3.63
CA VAL A 62 -13.25 -6.78 2.30
C VAL A 62 -14.11 -6.05 1.28
N GLN A 63 -15.38 -5.79 1.60
CA GLN A 63 -16.28 -5.07 0.71
C GLN A 63 -15.75 -3.66 0.41
N TYR A 64 -15.29 -2.94 1.44
CA TYR A 64 -14.69 -1.61 1.27
C TYR A 64 -13.47 -1.66 0.36
N ALA A 65 -12.53 -2.58 0.61
CA ALA A 65 -11.31 -2.69 -0.17
C ALA A 65 -11.61 -3.05 -1.64
N GLN A 66 -12.55 -3.98 -1.88
CA GLN A 66 -12.97 -4.34 -3.24
C GLN A 66 -13.64 -3.18 -3.98
N ASN A 67 -14.55 -2.45 -3.32
CA ASN A 67 -15.27 -1.32 -3.93
C ASN A 67 -14.33 -0.23 -4.47
N TYR A 68 -13.19 -0.02 -3.83
CA TYR A 68 -12.19 0.97 -4.23
C TYR A 68 -10.94 0.35 -4.89
N ASN A 69 -10.94 -0.96 -5.15
CA ASN A 69 -9.79 -1.73 -5.61
C ASN A 69 -8.50 -1.37 -4.85
N LEU A 70 -8.57 -1.40 -3.51
CA LEU A 70 -7.49 -1.04 -2.60
C LEU A 70 -6.54 -2.19 -2.40
N TRP A 71 -5.33 -2.06 -2.95
CA TRP A 71 -4.23 -2.97 -2.72
C TRP A 71 -3.36 -2.46 -1.58
N HIS A 72 -2.61 -3.36 -0.96
CA HIS A 72 -1.62 -2.99 0.05
C HIS A 72 -0.27 -3.66 -0.19
N TYR A 73 0.80 -2.89 0.02
CA TYR A 73 2.17 -3.31 -0.20
C TYR A 73 3.02 -3.02 1.04
N HIS A 74 3.73 -4.04 1.55
CA HIS A 74 4.70 -3.84 2.63
C HIS A 74 5.90 -3.04 2.13
N ILE A 75 6.15 -1.86 2.72
CA ILE A 75 7.10 -0.87 2.19
C ILE A 75 8.50 -0.93 2.81
N GLY A 76 8.76 -1.89 3.70
CA GLY A 76 10.06 -2.06 4.35
C GLY A 76 10.29 -1.07 5.49
N ILE A 77 9.24 -0.61 6.17
CA ILE A 77 9.32 0.27 7.34
C ILE A 77 8.85 -0.51 8.59
N PRO A 78 9.63 -0.52 9.69
CA PRO A 78 10.99 0.05 9.81
C PRO A 78 12.01 -0.68 8.92
N GLU A 79 11.84 -1.99 8.72
CA GLU A 79 12.67 -2.84 7.86
C GLU A 79 11.86 -4.01 7.30
N TYR A 80 12.40 -4.66 6.27
CA TYR A 80 11.86 -5.93 5.78
C TYR A 80 12.27 -7.09 6.68
N LYS A 81 11.32 -7.97 6.95
CA LYS A 81 11.51 -9.23 7.65
C LYS A 81 11.02 -10.37 6.77
N SER A 82 11.71 -11.50 6.83
CA SER A 82 11.28 -12.73 6.15
C SER A 82 9.90 -13.13 6.64
N GLY A 83 8.92 -13.04 5.74
CA GLY A 83 7.57 -13.53 5.95
C GLY A 83 7.45 -15.01 5.61
N LYS A 84 6.25 -15.54 5.76
CA LYS A 84 5.95 -16.91 5.33
C LYS A 84 6.05 -17.01 3.80
N HIS A 85 6.65 -18.08 3.31
CA HIS A 85 6.78 -18.41 1.87
C HIS A 85 7.70 -17.49 1.06
N GLY A 86 8.80 -16.98 1.66
CA GLY A 86 9.87 -16.30 0.92
C GLY A 86 9.59 -14.85 0.53
N TYR A 87 8.43 -14.31 0.89
CA TYR A 87 8.13 -12.88 0.72
C TYR A 87 8.66 -12.06 1.89
N LEU A 88 9.02 -10.80 1.63
CA LEU A 88 9.37 -9.87 2.70
C LEU A 88 8.14 -9.08 3.16
N THR A 89 8.02 -8.91 4.47
CA THR A 89 6.95 -8.12 5.11
C THR A 89 7.58 -7.07 6.03
N SER A 90 6.84 -6.00 6.30
CA SER A 90 7.23 -4.93 7.22
C SER A 90 6.03 -4.47 8.02
N GLU A 91 6.25 -3.69 9.08
CA GLU A 91 5.15 -3.19 9.92
C GLU A 91 4.22 -2.26 9.13
N TYR A 92 4.75 -1.36 8.31
CA TYR A 92 3.92 -0.44 7.54
C TYR A 92 3.63 -0.97 6.14
N VAL A 93 2.43 -0.63 5.65
CA VAL A 93 1.97 -0.89 4.29
C VAL A 93 1.53 0.40 3.62
N LEU A 94 1.79 0.51 2.32
CA LEU A 94 1.16 1.50 1.46
C LEU A 94 -0.17 0.97 0.97
N HIS A 95 -1.22 1.76 1.09
CA HIS A 95 -2.51 1.53 0.45
C HIS A 95 -2.56 2.30 -0.85
N TYR A 96 -2.99 1.63 -1.92
CA TYR A 96 -3.15 2.27 -3.21
C TYR A 96 -4.36 1.74 -3.96
N ILE A 97 -5.03 2.63 -4.68
CA ILE A 97 -6.07 2.28 -5.64
C ILE A 97 -5.36 1.79 -6.90
N LYS A 98 -5.71 0.61 -7.39
CA LYS A 98 -5.20 0.08 -8.66
C LYS A 98 -6.22 0.29 -9.76
N GLY A 99 -5.81 0.92 -10.85
CA GLY A 99 -6.63 1.07 -12.06
C GLY A 99 -6.07 0.29 -13.23
N ASP A 100 -6.62 0.57 -14.42
CA ASP A 100 -6.03 0.13 -15.68
C ASP A 100 -4.90 1.08 -16.07
N GLY A 101 -3.67 0.56 -16.11
CA GLY A 101 -2.47 1.35 -16.41
C GLY A 101 -1.99 2.32 -15.32
N PHE A 102 -2.63 2.38 -14.14
CA PHE A 102 -2.20 3.28 -13.05
C PHE A 102 -2.34 2.72 -11.63
N ILE A 103 -1.64 3.35 -10.70
CA ILE A 103 -1.93 3.30 -9.26
C ILE A 103 -2.06 4.71 -8.69
N LYS A 104 -2.87 4.87 -7.64
CA LYS A 104 -2.91 6.07 -6.80
C LYS A 104 -2.62 5.67 -5.37
N ILE A 105 -1.47 6.09 -4.83
CA ILE A 105 -1.08 5.84 -3.43
C ILE A 105 -1.88 6.80 -2.56
N VAL A 106 -2.68 6.25 -1.64
CA VAL A 106 -3.69 7.01 -0.89
C VAL A 106 -3.44 7.06 0.61
N ASP A 107 -2.66 6.14 1.18
CA ASP A 107 -2.41 6.12 2.63
C ASP A 107 -1.21 5.22 2.98
N MET A 108 -0.69 5.37 4.19
CA MET A 108 0.28 4.47 4.80
C MET A 108 -0.12 4.17 6.25
N THR A 109 -0.36 2.90 6.56
CA THR A 109 -0.76 2.50 7.92
C THR A 109 0.04 1.30 8.42
N ALA A 110 0.04 1.08 9.73
CA ALA A 110 0.54 -0.15 10.30
C ALA A 110 -0.33 -1.34 9.84
N HIS A 111 0.32 -2.47 9.56
CA HIS A 111 -0.29 -3.69 9.04
C HIS A 111 -1.17 -4.40 10.09
N THR A 112 -0.82 -4.31 11.37
CA THR A 112 -1.52 -5.03 12.44
C THR A 112 -1.94 -4.07 13.56
N PRO A 113 -3.26 -3.91 13.84
CA PRO A 113 -4.38 -4.40 13.04
C PRO A 113 -4.44 -3.70 11.67
N LEU A 114 -4.95 -4.38 10.64
CA LEU A 114 -5.07 -3.79 9.30
C LEU A 114 -6.07 -2.63 9.33
N LYS A 115 -5.57 -1.41 9.13
CA LYS A 115 -6.37 -0.19 9.01
C LYS A 115 -6.47 0.20 7.54
N LEU A 116 -7.69 0.18 7.01
CA LEU A 116 -7.97 0.67 5.66
C LEU A 116 -8.05 2.21 5.66
N PRO A 117 -7.71 2.87 4.54
CA PRO A 117 -7.81 4.32 4.43
C PRO A 117 -9.22 4.82 4.66
N LYS A 118 -9.37 5.97 5.31
CA LYS A 118 -10.66 6.67 5.39
C LYS A 118 -11.08 7.16 4.00
N LYS A 119 -12.38 7.30 3.76
CA LYS A 119 -12.93 7.71 2.44
C LYS A 119 -12.35 9.04 1.94
N GLU A 120 -12.07 9.98 2.83
CA GLU A 120 -11.45 11.28 2.49
C GLU A 120 -10.07 11.15 1.82
N TYR A 121 -9.33 10.07 2.10
CA TYR A 121 -8.01 9.82 1.47
C TYR A 121 -8.13 9.26 0.05
N LEU A 122 -9.32 8.79 -0.34
CA LEU A 122 -9.54 8.13 -1.63
C LEU A 122 -9.87 9.12 -2.75
N ILE A 123 -10.34 10.32 -2.39
CA ILE A 123 -10.77 11.39 -3.31
C ILE A 123 -9.58 11.94 -4.10
#